data_AF-A0AAW8KD42-F1
#
_entry.id   AF-A0AAW8KD42-F1
#
_cell.length_a   1.000
_cell.length_b   1.000
_cell.length_c   1.000
_cell.angle_alpha   90.00
_cell.angle_beta   90.00
_cell.angle_gamma   90.00
#
_symmetry.space_group_name_H-M   'P 1'
#
loop_
_entity.id
_entity.type
_entity.pdbx_description
1 polymer ?
#
loop_
_entity_poly.entity_id
_entity_poly.type
_entity_poly.pdbx_seq_one_letter_code
_entity_poly.pdbx_strand_id
1 'polypeptide(L)' 'IEVLFLFRNERLMQIVAGTLAISWEPPAVVAFLPISLYNGKRGLSLRYFFYAFYPVHLMVFGILTFYILPMIA' A
#
# COMPACT_ATOMS: atom_id res chain seq x y z
N ILE A 1 -0.01 8.97 12.01
CA ILE A 1 -0.37 7.65 12.63
C ILE A 1 -1.07 7.85 13.97
N GLU A 2 -0.63 8.79 14.81
CA GLU A 2 -1.24 9.10 16.11
C GLU A 2 -2.74 9.40 16.03
N VAL A 3 -3.17 10.22 15.05
CA VAL A 3 -4.59 10.54 14.80
C VAL A 3 -5.42 9.26 14.57
N LEU A 4 -4.93 8.34 13.76
CA LEU A 4 -5.62 7.06 13.48
C LEU A 4 -5.69 6.17 14.73
N PHE A 5 -4.71 6.28 15.63
CA PHE A 5 -4.63 5.46 16.83
C PHE A 5 -5.58 5.96 17.92
N LEU A 6 -5.69 7.29 18.10
CA LEU A 6 -6.61 7.92 19.04
C LEU A 6 -8.07 7.66 18.68
N PHE A 7 -8.40 7.76 17.39
CA PHE A 7 -9.77 7.53 16.89
C PHE A 7 -10.05 6.06 16.52
N ARG A 8 -9.20 5.10 16.91
CA ARG A 8 -9.30 3.68 16.51
C ARG A 8 -10.64 3.02 16.86
N ASN A 9 -11.32 3.48 17.91
CA ASN A 9 -12.59 2.91 18.35
C ASN A 9 -13.76 3.34 17.45
N GLU A 10 -13.66 4.52 16.84
CA GLU A 10 -14.73 5.14 16.05
C GLU A 10 -14.31 5.21 14.59
N ARG A 11 -14.71 4.21 13.80
CA ARG A 11 -14.25 4.05 12.41
C ARG A 11 -14.53 5.26 11.52
N LEU A 12 -15.68 5.92 11.71
CA LEU A 12 -16.02 7.14 10.96
C LEU A 12 -15.06 8.28 11.31
N MET A 13 -14.79 8.49 12.60
CA MET A 13 -13.84 9.51 13.05
C MET A 13 -12.42 9.21 12.60
N GLN A 14 -12.02 7.93 12.58
CA GLN A 14 -10.73 7.51 12.06
C GLN A 14 -10.57 7.83 10.57
N ILE A 15 -11.60 7.59 9.76
CA ILE A 15 -11.56 7.88 8.32
C ILE A 15 -11.55 9.39 8.09
N VAL A 16 -12.44 10.15 8.73
CA VAL A 16 -12.54 11.61 8.54
C VAL A 16 -11.27 12.31 9.04
N ALA A 17 -10.84 12.02 10.27
CA ALA A 17 -9.63 12.62 10.84
C ALA A 17 -8.37 12.20 10.08
N GLY A 18 -8.29 10.94 9.65
CA GLY A 18 -7.19 10.45 8.82
C GLY A 18 -7.12 11.10 7.44
N THR A 19 -8.28 11.29 6.80
CA THR A 19 -8.36 11.94 5.48
C THR A 19 -7.98 13.41 5.58
N LEU A 20 -8.48 14.14 6.59
CA LEU A 20 -8.12 15.54 6.83
C LEU A 20 -6.62 15.70 7.15
N ALA A 21 -6.06 14.79 7.96
CA ALA A 21 -4.66 14.84 8.35
C ALA A 21 -3.69 14.60 7.18
N ILE A 22 -4.09 13.82 6.17
CA ILE A 22 -3.25 13.44 5.02
C ILE A 22 -3.83 14.02 3.71
N SER A 23 -4.61 15.10 3.80
CA SER A 23 -5.22 15.76 2.63
C SER A 23 -4.19 16.32 1.63
N TRP A 24 -2.94 16.51 2.08
CA TRP A 24 -1.85 16.94 1.21
C TRP A 24 -1.32 15.83 0.29
N GLU A 25 -1.63 14.56 0.55
CA GLU A 25 -1.29 13.46 -0.35
C GLU A 25 -2.58 12.90 -1.00
N PRO A 26 -2.89 13.31 -2.25
CA PRO A 26 -4.05 12.82 -2.99
C PRO A 26 -4.20 11.29 -3.02
N PRO A 27 -3.14 10.48 -3.24
CA PRO A 27 -3.29 9.03 -3.25
C PRO A 27 -3.65 8.45 -1.87
N ALA A 28 -3.22 9.11 -0.78
CA ALA A 28 -3.55 8.66 0.56
C ALA A 28 -5.03 8.90 0.89
N VAL A 29 -5.61 10.02 0.42
CA VAL A 29 -7.05 10.29 0.53
C VAL A 29 -7.86 9.18 -0.17
N VAL A 30 -7.44 8.78 -1.38
CA VAL A 30 -8.10 7.70 -2.12
C VAL A 30 -7.98 6.35 -1.39
N ALA A 31 -6.88 6.10 -0.68
CA ALA A 31 -6.69 4.87 0.09
C ALA A 31 -7.71 4.72 1.25
N PHE A 32 -8.32 5.80 1.74
CA PHE A 32 -9.39 5.70 2.74
C PHE A 32 -10.67 5.05 2.21
N LEU A 33 -10.88 5.02 0.89
CA LEU A 33 -12.03 4.38 0.26
C LEU A 33 -12.04 2.84 0.45
N PRO A 34 -11.00 2.08 0.08
CA PRO A 34 -10.96 0.65 0.39
C PRO A 34 -10.86 0.38 1.90
N ILE A 35 -10.28 1.29 2.68
CA ILE A 35 -10.26 1.19 4.15
C ILE A 35 -11.68 1.28 4.72
N SER A 36 -12.57 2.10 4.16
CA SER A 36 -13.97 2.17 4.61
C SER A 36 -14.78 0.92 4.22
N LEU A 37 -14.44 0.28 3.10
CA LEU A 37 -15.05 -0.98 2.63
C LEU A 37 -14.49 -2.23 3.33
N TYR A 38 -13.47 -2.09 4.18
CA TYR A 38 -12.83 -3.24 4.83
C TYR A 38 -13.72 -3.91 5.89
N ASN A 39 -14.09 -5.17 5.73
CA ASN A 39 -15.00 -5.84 6.67
C ASN A 39 -14.36 -6.31 7.99
N GLY A 40 -13.13 -5.90 8.30
CA GLY A 40 -12.41 -6.30 9.53
C GLY A 40 -11.94 -7.76 9.54
N LYS A 41 -12.30 -8.55 8.52
CA LYS A 41 -11.83 -9.93 8.35
C LYS A 41 -10.49 -9.93 7.64
N ARG A 42 -9.59 -10.81 8.10
CA ARG A 42 -8.30 -11.04 7.43
C ARG A 42 -8.56 -11.47 5.99
N GLY A 43 -7.98 -10.74 5.03
CA GLY A 43 -8.11 -11.04 3.61
C GLY A 43 -7.37 -12.33 3.20
N LEU A 44 -7.37 -12.63 1.90
CA LEU A 44 -6.64 -13.76 1.32
C LEU A 44 -5.16 -13.72 1.75
N SER A 45 -4.69 -14.81 2.37
CA SER A 45 -3.31 -14.91 2.81
C SER A 45 -2.40 -15.32 1.65
N LEU A 46 -2.06 -14.36 0.78
CA LEU A 46 -1.16 -14.55 -0.37
C LEU A 46 0.33 -14.61 0.05
N ARG A 47 0.63 -15.29 1.16
CA ARG A 47 1.98 -15.29 1.78
C ARG A 47 3.06 -15.76 0.80
N TYR A 48 2.81 -16.88 0.12
CA TYR A 48 3.75 -17.44 -0.85
C TYR A 48 3.93 -16.55 -2.09
N PHE A 49 2.85 -15.91 -2.55
CA PHE A 49 2.92 -14.95 -3.65
C PHE A 49 3.80 -13.76 -3.27
N PHE A 50 3.59 -13.14 -2.10
CA PHE A 50 4.42 -12.03 -1.66
C PHE A 50 5.87 -12.44 -1.38
N TYR A 51 6.09 -13.65 -0.85
CA TYR A 51 7.43 -14.15 -0.58
C TYR A 51 8.22 -14.41 -1.87
N ALA A 52 7.56 -14.92 -2.92
CA ALA A 52 8.17 -15.11 -4.24
C ALA A 52 8.27 -13.80 -5.04
N PHE A 53 7.33 -12.87 -4.84
CA PHE A 53 7.35 -11.57 -5.53
C PHE A 53 8.62 -10.79 -5.21
N TYR A 54 9.11 -10.87 -3.96
CA TYR A 54 10.29 -10.14 -3.52
C TYR A 54 11.57 -10.45 -4.34
N PRO A 55 12.04 -11.70 -4.44
CA PRO A 55 13.20 -12.03 -5.27
C PRO A 55 12.94 -11.80 -6.77
N VAL A 56 11.72 -12.07 -7.27
CA VAL A 56 11.42 -11.97 -8.70
C VAL A 56 11.53 -10.53 -9.21
N HIS A 57 10.96 -9.54 -8.51
CA HIS A 57 11.02 -8.16 -9.01
C HIS A 57 12.45 -7.60 -8.98
N LEU A 58 13.27 -7.98 -7.98
CA LEU A 58 14.68 -7.64 -7.95
C LEU A 58 15.46 -8.27 -9.11
N MET A 59 15.17 -9.54 -9.44
CA MET A 59 15.74 -10.19 -10.63
C MET A 59 15.32 -9.46 -11.91
N VAL A 60 14.05 -9.05 -12.03
CA VAL A 60 13.56 -8.29 -13.20
C VAL A 60 14.29 -6.94 -13.32
N PHE A 61 14.45 -6.19 -12.24
CA PHE A 61 15.22 -4.95 -12.25
C PHE A 61 16.69 -5.17 -12.63
N GLY A 62 17.30 -6.25 -12.13
CA GLY A 62 18.64 -6.67 -12.51
C GLY A 62 18.74 -6.95 -14.01
N ILE A 63 17.83 -7.75 -14.56
CA ILE A 63 17.84 -8.08 -16.00
C ILE A 63 17.65 -6.83 -16.86
N LEU A 64 16.69 -5.98 -16.51
CA LEU A 64 16.42 -4.72 -17.21
C LEU A 64 17.66 -3.81 -17.24
N THR A 65 18.37 -3.72 -16.12
CA THR A 65 19.54 -2.84 -15.98
C THR A 65 20.78 -3.42 -16.67
N PHE A 66 21.07 -4.71 -16.48
CA PHE A 66 22.31 -5.33 -16.96
C PHE A 66 22.26 -5.81 -18.41
N TYR A 67 21.07 -6.10 -18.97
CA TYR A 67 20.95 -6.65 -20.33
C TYR A 67 20.20 -5.72 -21.28
N ILE A 68 19.08 -5.12 -20.84
CA ILE A 68 18.23 -4.33 -21.74
C ILE A 68 18.80 -2.92 -21.94
N LEU A 69 19.21 -2.23 -20.87
CA LEU A 69 19.78 -0.89 -20.96
C LEU A 69 21.05 -0.80 -21.83
N PRO A 70 22.07 -1.68 -21.69
CA PRO A 70 23.27 -1.64 -22.54
C PRO A 70 23.07 -2.18 -23.95
N MET A 71 21.92 -2.79 -24.25
CA MET A 71 21.57 -3.16 -25.62
C MET A 71 20.87 -2.01 -26.37
N ILE A 72 20.34 -1.03 -25.64
CA ILE A 72 19.65 0.13 -26.19
C ILE A 72 20.58 1.36 -26.27
N ALA A 73 21.57 1.47 -25.37
CA ALA A 73 22.59 2.52 -25.35
C ALA A 73 23.83 2.14 -26.17
#